data_AF-A0A3L7SQP6-F1
#
_entry.id   AF-A0A3L7SQP6-F1
#
_cell.length_a   1.000
_cell.length_b   1.000
_cell.length_c   1.000
_cell.angle_alpha   90.00
_cell.angle_beta   90.00
_cell.angle_gamma   90.00
#
_symmetry.space_group_name_H-M   'P 1'
#
loop_
_entity.id
_entity.type
_entity.pdbx_description
1 polymer ?
#
loop_
_entity_poly.entity_id
_entity_poly.type
_entity_poly.pdbx_seq_one_letter_code
_entity_poly.pdbx_strand_id
1 'polypeptide(L)' 'MTPRTDDRRTADLERLLDIARRLGATVDLDQMLAAIIDAATSLLDCERATVFLYDEPRDELCSRIATGIDASP' A
#
# COMPACT_ATOMS: atom_id res chain seq x y z
N MET A 1 -26.21 -1.33 17.28
CA MET A 1 -25.83 0.09 17.38
C MET A 1 -24.86 0.37 16.24
N THR A 2 -25.31 1.04 15.18
CA THR A 2 -24.52 1.29 13.96
C THR A 2 -23.54 2.44 14.25
N PRO A 3 -22.23 2.29 13.99
CA PRO A 3 -21.26 3.35 14.26
C PRO A 3 -21.60 4.60 13.43
N ARG A 4 -21.50 5.79 14.05
CA ARG A 4 -21.78 7.06 13.37
C ARG A 4 -20.71 7.28 12.30
N THR A 5 -21.11 7.80 11.14
CA THR A 5 -20.24 8.04 9.97
C THR A 5 -18.98 8.87 10.30
N ASP A 6 -19.04 9.67 11.36
CA ASP A 6 -17.94 10.49 11.88
C ASP A 6 -16.82 9.66 12.52
N ASP A 7 -17.17 8.58 13.22
CA ASP A 7 -16.22 7.67 13.88
C ASP A 7 -15.41 6.89 12.83
N ARG A 8 -16.05 6.54 11.70
CA ARG A 8 -15.37 5.87 10.57
C ARG A 8 -14.38 6.79 9.89
N ARG A 9 -14.77 8.03 9.56
CA ARG A 9 -13.86 9.01 8.94
C ARG A 9 -12.64 9.29 9.81
N THR A 10 -12.85 9.39 11.13
CA THR A 10 -11.76 9.61 12.07
C THR A 10 -10.82 8.40 12.09
N ALA A 11 -11.35 7.18 12.17
CA ALA A 11 -10.56 5.96 12.14
C ALA A 11 -9.77 5.79 10.82
N ASP A 12 -10.35 6.15 9.68
CA ASP A 12 -9.69 6.08 8.38
C ASP A 12 -8.53 7.09 8.27
N LEU A 13 -8.73 8.31 8.81
CA LEU A 13 -7.68 9.33 8.88
C LEU A 13 -6.54 8.93 9.83
N GLU A 14 -6.85 8.32 10.97
CA GLU A 14 -5.85 7.79 11.90
C GLU A 14 -5.02 6.69 11.26
N ARG A 15 -5.65 5.77 10.51
CA ARG A 15 -4.94 4.73 9.74
C ARG A 15 -4.01 5.35 8.71
N LEU A 16 -4.51 6.31 7.92
CA LEU A 16 -3.71 7.04 6.93
C LEU A 16 -2.48 7.73 7.56
N LEU A 17 -2.66 8.35 8.72
CA LEU A 17 -1.56 9.02 9.43
C LEU A 17 -0.51 8.02 9.94
N ASP A 18 -0.93 6.88 10.47
CA ASP A 18 -0.02 5.81 10.91
C ASP A 18 0.79 5.26 9.74
N ILE A 19 0.14 5.00 8.61
CA ILE A 19 0.76 4.57 7.36
C ILE A 19 1.82 5.59 6.93
N ALA A 20 1.46 6.88 6.85
CA ALA A 20 2.37 7.96 6.45
C ALA A 20 3.61 8.09 7.37
N ARG A 21 3.46 7.87 8.68
CA ARG A 21 4.58 7.88 9.64
C ARG A 21 5.55 6.72 9.40
N ARG A 22 5.02 5.52 9.16
CA ARG A 22 5.83 4.31 8.87
C ARG A 22 6.61 4.49 7.57
N LEU A 23 5.95 5.04 6.56
CA LEU A 23 6.55 5.45 5.28
C LEU A 23 7.75 6.40 5.47
N GLY A 24 7.58 7.49 6.22
CA GLY A 24 8.65 8.47 6.44
C GLY A 24 9.85 7.97 7.25
N ALA A 25 9.71 6.87 7.99
CA ALA A 25 10.79 6.26 8.78
C ALA A 25 11.58 5.19 8.01
N THR A 26 11.15 4.81 6.81
CA THR A 26 11.74 3.69 6.07
C THR A 26 12.76 4.20 5.06
N VAL A 27 14.03 3.83 5.23
CA VAL A 27 15.14 4.21 4.33
C VAL A 27 15.20 3.31 3.08
N ASP A 28 14.56 2.14 3.17
CA ASP A 28 14.55 1.13 2.12
C ASP A 28 13.29 1.24 1.24
N LEU A 29 13.49 1.45 -0.05
CA LEU A 29 12.41 1.64 -1.02
C LEU A 29 11.48 0.42 -1.08
N ASP A 30 12.01 -0.80 -0.98
CA ASP A 30 11.21 -2.01 -1.11
C ASP A 30 10.31 -2.20 0.12
N GLN A 31 10.82 -1.99 1.32
CA GLN A 31 10.01 -1.97 2.55
C GLN A 31 8.96 -0.87 2.53
N MET A 32 9.29 0.31 2.01
CA MET A 32 8.36 1.43 1.89
C MET A 32 7.21 1.10 0.93
N LEU A 33 7.51 0.54 -0.24
CA LEU A 33 6.51 0.15 -1.23
C LEU A 33 5.63 -1.00 -0.73
N ALA A 34 6.18 -1.95 0.04
CA ALA A 34 5.42 -3.01 0.67
C ALA A 34 4.41 -2.45 1.69
N ALA A 35 4.84 -1.51 2.53
CA ALA A 35 3.92 -0.87 3.48
C ALA A 35 2.78 -0.10 2.79
N ILE A 36 3.05 0.57 1.65
CA ILE A 36 2.02 1.23 0.85
C ILE A 36 1.03 0.21 0.29
N ILE A 37 1.54 -0.89 -0.29
CA ILE A 37 0.68 -1.87 -0.95
C ILE A 37 -0.24 -2.55 0.05
N ASP A 38 0.25 -2.90 1.25
CA ASP A 38 -0.54 -3.50 2.32
C ASP A 38 -1.62 -2.54 2.82
N ALA A 39 -1.24 -1.28 3.03
CA ALA A 39 -2.14 -0.21 3.44
C ALA A 39 -3.26 0.03 2.42
N ALA A 40 -2.91 0.16 1.14
CA ALA A 40 -3.87 0.38 0.07
C ALA A 40 -4.81 -0.82 -0.10
N THR A 41 -4.26 -2.04 -0.04
CA THR A 41 -5.04 -3.29 -0.14
C THR A 41 -6.06 -3.39 1.00
N SER A 42 -5.64 -3.09 2.24
CA SER A 42 -6.52 -3.10 3.40
C SER A 42 -7.57 -1.99 3.38
N LEU A 43 -7.20 -0.78 2.95
CA LEU A 43 -8.11 0.37 2.92
C LEU A 43 -9.19 0.23 1.84
N LEU A 44 -8.83 -0.36 0.69
CA LEU A 44 -9.71 -0.50 -0.46
C LEU A 44 -10.46 -1.84 -0.49
N ASP A 45 -10.20 -2.74 0.45
CA ASP A 45 -10.77 -4.09 0.51
C ASP A 45 -10.60 -4.85 -0.82
N CYS A 46 -9.39 -4.82 -1.37
CA CYS A 46 -9.07 -5.49 -2.63
C CYS A 46 -8.21 -6.74 -2.41
N GLU A 47 -8.29 -7.68 -3.35
CA GLU A 47 -7.61 -8.98 -3.23
C GLU A 47 -6.14 -8.92 -3.66
N ARG A 48 -5.80 -8.02 -4.60
CA ARG A 48 -4.46 -7.86 -5.18
C ARG A 48 -4.19 -6.41 -5.55
N ALA A 49 -2.95 -6.01 -5.36
CA ALA A 49 -2.42 -4.73 -5.82
C ALA A 49 -1.01 -4.92 -6.37
N THR A 50 -0.57 -4.00 -7.24
CA THR A 50 0.77 -4.04 -7.83
C THR A 50 1.32 -2.62 -7.94
N VAL A 51 2.58 -2.44 -7.54
CA VAL A 51 3.31 -1.18 -7.74
C VAL A 51 4.25 -1.34 -8.93
N PHE A 52 4.07 -0.49 -9.93
CA PHE A 52 4.97 -0.35 -11.07
C PHE A 52 5.91 0.83 -10.84
N LEU A 53 7.21 0.59 -10.95
CA LEU A 53 8.21 1.64 -11.03
C LEU A 53 8.61 1.87 -12.48
N TYR A 54 8.74 3.13 -12.85
CA TYR A 54 9.22 3.51 -14.17
C TYR A 54 10.75 3.39 -14.23
N ASP A 55 11.24 2.63 -15.21
CA ASP A 55 12.65 2.47 -15.56
C ASP A 55 12.97 3.37 -16.75
N GLU A 56 13.41 4.60 -16.47
CA GLU A 56 13.72 5.62 -17.47
C GLU A 56 14.75 5.17 -18.53
N PRO A 57 15.85 4.47 -18.17
CA PRO A 57 16.77 3.90 -19.16
C PRO A 57 16.14 2.94 -20.18
N ARG A 58 15.08 2.22 -19.79
CA ARG A 58 14.40 1.22 -20.63
C ARG A 58 13.09 1.73 -21.24
N ASP A 59 12.59 2.87 -20.78
CA ASP A 59 11.26 3.42 -21.12
C ASP A 59 10.12 2.41 -20.82
N GLU A 60 10.25 1.69 -19.70
CA GLU A 60 9.35 0.59 -19.33
C GLU A 60 8.85 0.73 -17.88
N LEU A 61 7.68 0.14 -17.61
CA LEU A 61 7.15 -0.02 -16.26
C LEU A 61 7.47 -1.42 -15.73
N CYS A 62 8.27 -1.48 -14.66
CA CYS A 62 8.67 -2.71 -14.01
C CYS A 62 7.82 -2.94 -12.75
N SER A 63 7.17 -4.10 -12.64
CA SER A 63 6.50 -4.52 -11.40
C SER A 63 7.54 -4.76 -10.32
N ARG A 64 7.53 -3.94 -9.27
CA ARG A 64 8.50 -4.00 -8.16
C ARG A 64 7.99 -4.85 -7.00
N ILE A 65 6.70 -4.75 -6.68
CA ILE A 65 6.02 -5.53 -5.63
C ILE A 65 4.62 -5.88 -6.13
N ALA A 66 4.25 -7.15 -6.01
CA ALA A 66 2.92 -7.65 -6.33
C ALA A 66 2.42 -8.58 -5.23
N THR A 67 1.17 -8.37 -4.79
CA THR A 67 0.49 -9.23 -3.81
C THR A 67 -0.35 -10.31 -4.52
N GLY A 68 -0.44 -11.50 -3.92
CA GLY A 68 -1.19 -12.63 -4.47
C GLY A 68 -0.59 -13.22 -5.75
N ILE A 69 0.74 -13.13 -5.94
CA ILE A 69 1.47 -14.06 -6.80
C ILE A 69 1.88 -15.23 -5.90
N ASP A 70 0.99 -16.21 -5.78
CA ASP A 70 1.42 -17.54 -5.39
C ASP A 70 2.34 -18.04 -6.51
N ALA A 71 3.66 -17.89 -6.31
CA ALA A 71 4.63 -18.64 -7.07
C ALA A 71 4.50 -20.10 -6.62
N SER A 72 3.48 -20.80 -7.14
CA SER A 72 3.57 -22.24 -7.24
C SER A 72 4.77 -22.56 -8.14
N PRO A 73 5.65 -23.49 -7.74
CA PRO A 73 6.80 -23.90 -8.55
C PRO A 73 6.39 -24.53 -9.89
#